data_AF-A0A957VKH6-F1
#
_entry.id   AF-A0A957VKH6-F1
#
_cell.length_a   1.000
_cell.length_b   1.000
_cell.length_c   1.000
_cell.angle_alpha   90.00
_cell.angle_beta   90.00
_cell.angle_gamma   90.00
#
_symmetry.space_group_name_H-M   'P 1'
#
loop_
_entity.id
_entity.type
_entity.pdbx_description
1 polymer ?
#
loop_
_entity_poly.entity_id
_entity_poly.type
_entity_poly.pdbx_seq_one_letter_code
_entity_poly.pdbx_strand_id
1 'polypeptide(L)'
;KRGLARLNNLELFPQSPSLTLETYEQIGRNAARYAKGESPAPVGVKIDNWARLRLIVKTALLHRRETEQIHDEPPTELWFDWEPEV
;
A
#
# COMPACT_ATOMS: atom_id res chain seq x y z
N LYS A 1 0.95 -2.18 15.35
CA LYS A 1 1.78 -1.66 16.47
C LYS A 1 2.05 -0.18 16.26
N ARG A 2 1.85 0.66 17.28
CA ARG A 2 2.23 2.08 17.22
C ARG A 2 3.71 2.25 17.63
N GLY A 3 4.38 3.31 17.17
CA GLY A 3 5.73 3.67 17.62
C GLY A 3 6.90 3.09 16.80
N LEU A 4 6.66 2.59 15.58
CA LEU A 4 7.76 2.28 14.66
C LEU A 4 8.42 3.58 14.18
N ALA A 5 9.72 3.53 13.88
CA ALA A 5 10.42 4.63 13.20
C ALA A 5 9.78 4.90 11.83
N ARG A 6 9.86 6.15 11.34
CA ARG A 6 9.14 6.60 10.13
C ARG A 6 9.37 5.77 8.87
N LEU A 7 10.56 5.19 8.72
CA LEU A 7 10.94 4.35 7.57
C LEU A 7 10.91 2.85 7.88
N ASN A 8 10.34 2.46 9.02
CA ASN A 8 10.09 1.07 9.38
C ASN A 8 8.60 0.75 9.22
N ASN A 9 8.32 -0.53 8.98
CA ASN A 9 6.98 -1.02 8.67
C ASN A 9 6.87 -2.50 9.08
N LEU A 10 5.64 -3.00 9.21
CA LEU A 10 5.41 -4.43 9.48
C LEU A 10 5.60 -5.27 8.21
N GLU A 11 5.05 -4.79 7.09
CA GLU A 11 5.16 -5.41 5.76
C GLU A 11 5.32 -4.30 4.71
N LEU A 12 6.10 -4.53 3.65
CA LEU A 12 6.37 -3.55 2.58
C LEU A 12 6.01 -4.15 1.23
N PHE A 13 5.34 -3.37 0.39
CA PHE A 13 4.93 -3.76 -0.95
C PHE A 13 5.56 -2.81 -1.99
N PRO A 14 6.86 -2.95 -2.29
CA PRO A 14 7.62 -1.93 -3.00
C PRO A 14 7.40 -1.92 -4.52
N GLN A 15 6.73 -2.94 -5.06
CA GLN A 15 6.46 -3.08 -6.49
C GLN A 15 4.95 -3.02 -6.74
N SER A 16 4.40 -1.80 -6.74
CA SER A 16 2.97 -1.58 -7.04
C SER A 16 2.45 -2.25 -8.33
N PRO A 17 3.24 -2.39 -9.42
CA PRO A 17 2.76 -3.06 -10.64
C PRO A 17 2.53 -4.57 -10.49
N SER A 18 3.01 -5.19 -9.41
CA SER A 18 2.87 -6.62 -9.14
C SER A 18 1.70 -6.95 -8.22
N LEU A 19 0.98 -5.94 -7.71
CA LEU A 19 -0.15 -6.13 -6.79
C LEU A 19 -1.41 -6.52 -7.55
N THR A 20 -2.12 -7.52 -7.03
CA THR A 20 -3.42 -7.99 -7.51
C THR A 20 -4.52 -7.70 -6.49
N LEU A 21 -5.79 -7.84 -6.87
CA LEU A 21 -6.92 -7.71 -5.92
C LEU A 21 -6.78 -8.67 -4.74
N GLU A 22 -6.40 -9.93 -4.99
CA GLU A 22 -6.09 -10.91 -3.95
C GLU A 22 -4.97 -10.42 -3.00
N THR A 23 -3.95 -9.75 -3.54
CA THR A 23 -2.87 -9.18 -2.72
C THR A 23 -3.42 -8.11 -1.78
N TYR A 24 -4.29 -7.22 -2.28
CA TYR A 24 -4.93 -6.18 -1.46
C TYR A 24 -5.82 -6.78 -0.35
N GLU A 25 -6.57 -7.85 -0.64
CA GLU A 25 -7.36 -8.56 0.37
C GLU A 25 -6.48 -9.16 1.48
N GLN A 26 -5.36 -9.79 1.10
CA GLN A 26 -4.39 -10.35 2.05
C GLN A 26 -3.74 -9.27 2.91
N ILE A 27 -3.40 -8.11 2.34
CA ILE A 27 -2.88 -6.95 3.07
C ILE A 27 -3.89 -6.51 4.14
N GLY A 28 -5.17 -6.35 3.76
CA GLY A 28 -6.23 -5.98 4.69
C GLY A 28 -6.42 -7.01 5.82
N ARG A 29 -6.41 -8.31 5.47
CA ARG A 29 -6.49 -9.41 6.45
C ARG A 29 -5.33 -9.38 7.43
N ASN A 30 -4.09 -9.21 6.98
CA ASN A 30 -2.94 -9.14 7.87
C ASN A 30 -2.96 -7.88 8.74
N ALA A 31 -3.34 -6.72 8.20
CA ALA A 31 -3.53 -5.50 8.98
C ALA A 31 -4.53 -5.71 10.14
N ALA A 32 -5.67 -6.38 9.88
CA ALA A 32 -6.65 -6.72 10.91
C ALA A 32 -6.09 -7.68 11.97
N ARG A 33 -5.30 -8.68 11.56
CA ARG A 33 -4.63 -9.62 12.49
C ARG A 33 -3.59 -8.93 13.36
N TYR A 34 -2.79 -8.02 12.79
CA TYR A 34 -1.87 -7.19 13.57
C TYR A 34 -2.60 -6.27 14.55
N ALA A 35 -3.78 -5.75 14.20
CA ALA A 35 -4.60 -4.96 15.10
C ALA A 35 -5.10 -5.79 16.30
N LYS A 36 -5.35 -7.09 16.10
CA LYS A 36 -5.67 -8.07 17.16
C LYS A 36 -4.46 -8.54 17.97
N GLY A 37 -3.25 -8.10 17.65
CA GLY A 37 -2.01 -8.52 18.32
C GLY A 37 -1.50 -9.90 17.87
N GLU A 38 -2.07 -10.47 16.82
CA GLU A 38 -1.60 -11.74 16.23
C GLU A 38 -0.29 -11.54 15.46
N SER A 39 0.40 -12.65 15.18
CA SER A 39 1.59 -12.70 14.33
C SER A 39 1.30 -13.49 13.05
N PRO A 40 0.60 -12.89 12.06
CA PRO A 40 0.35 -13.53 10.77
C PRO A 40 1.66 -13.80 10.02
N ALA A 41 1.64 -14.80 9.13
CA ALA A 41 2.67 -14.92 8.11
C ALA A 41 2.58 -13.71 7.16
N PRO A 42 3.72 -13.09 6.78
CA PRO A 42 3.72 -11.97 5.85
C PRO A 42 3.12 -12.35 4.49
N VAL A 43 2.49 -11.38 3.83
CA VAL A 43 1.96 -11.51 2.48
C VAL A 43 3.12 -11.77 1.51
N GLY A 44 2.96 -12.78 0.65
CA GLY A 44 3.96 -13.11 -0.36
C GLY A 44 4.05 -12.00 -1.41
N VAL A 45 5.26 -11.50 -1.68
CA VAL A 45 5.50 -10.46 -2.68
C VAL A 45 6.18 -11.08 -3.90
N LYS A 46 5.57 -10.93 -5.08
CA LYS A 46 6.20 -11.29 -6.35
C LYS A 46 7.23 -10.22 -6.71
N ILE A 47 8.47 -10.65 -6.95
CA ILE A 47 9.55 -9.76 -7.42
C ILE A 47 9.70 -9.86 -8.92
N ASP A 48 9.57 -8.73 -9.59
CA ASP A 48 9.89 -8.54 -10.99
C ASP A 48 11.14 -7.66 -11.13
N ASN A 49 12.26 -8.30 -11.51
CA ASN A 49 13.56 -7.63 -11.64
C ASN A 49 13.60 -6.57 -12.76
N TRP A 50 12.64 -6.59 -13.68
CA TRP A 50 12.52 -5.65 -14.80
C TRP A 50 11.53 -4.52 -14.54
N ALA A 51 10.82 -4.53 -13.41
CA ALA A 51 9.80 -3.53 -13.09
C ALA A 51 10.38 -2.11 -13.11
N ARG A 52 11.53 -1.89 -12.46
CA ARG A 52 12.19 -0.58 -12.43
C ARG A 52 12.59 -0.13 -13.84
N LEU A 53 13.24 -0.99 -14.61
CA LEU A 53 13.69 -0.64 -15.96
C LEU A 53 12.52 -0.17 -16.84
N ARG A 54 11.38 -0.86 -16.75
CA ARG A 54 10.19 -0.55 -17.57
C ARG A 54 9.39 0.65 -17.08
N LEU A 55 9.33 0.89 -15.76
CA LEU A 55 8.30 1.75 -15.18
C LEU A 55 8.83 2.97 -14.41
N ILE A 56 10.15 3.12 -14.22
CA ILE A 56 10.72 4.19 -13.38
C ILE A 56 10.27 5.60 -13.77
N VAL A 57 10.19 5.91 -15.07
CA VAL A 57 9.73 7.23 -15.54
C VAL A 57 8.26 7.43 -15.21
N LYS A 58 7.42 6.42 -15.47
CA LYS A 58 5.98 6.48 -15.18
C LYS A 58 5.72 6.64 -13.68
N THR A 59 6.40 5.87 -12.83
CA THR A 59 6.23 5.96 -11.37
C THR A 59 6.71 7.31 -10.83
N ALA A 60 7.82 7.86 -11.36
CA ALA A 60 8.29 9.20 -10.98
C ALA A 60 7.28 10.30 -11.35
N LEU A 61 6.69 10.24 -12.54
CA LEU A 61 5.67 11.22 -12.97
C LEU A 61 4.38 11.12 -12.16
N LEU A 62 3.91 9.90 -11.86
CA LEU A 62 2.74 9.69 -11.00
C LEU A 62 2.98 10.24 -9.58
N HIS A 63 4.13 9.93 -8.99
CA HIS A 63 4.49 10.43 -7.67
C HIS A 63 4.62 11.96 -7.65
N ARG A 64 5.20 12.57 -8.70
CA ARG A 64 5.24 14.03 -8.84
C ARG A 64 3.83 14.63 -8.84
N ARG A 65 2.91 14.10 -9.65
CA ARG A 65 1.53 14.61 -9.76
C ARG A 65 0.77 14.50 -8.43
N GLU A 66 1.01 13.44 -7.66
CA GLU A 66 0.45 13.30 -6.31
C GLU A 66 1.08 14.33 -5.34
N THR A 67 2.39 14.52 -5.41
CA THR A 67 3.11 15.48 -4.56
C THR A 67 2.69 16.93 -4.81
N GLU A 68 2.32 17.27 -6.05
CA GLU A 68 1.75 18.59 -6.40
C GLU A 68 0.41 18.88 -5.71
N GLN A 69 -0.26 17.88 -5.14
CA GLN A 69 -1.53 18.01 -4.40
C GLN A 69 -1.34 18.06 -2.87
N ILE A 70 -0.09 18.15 -2.39
CA ILE A 70 0.16 18.28 -0.95
C ILE A 70 -0.24 19.68 -0.47
N HIS A 71 -1.14 19.71 0.49
CA HIS A 71 -1.56 20.91 1.22
C HIS A 71 -1.28 20.72 2.72
N ASP A 72 -1.00 21.80 3.43
CA ASP A 72 -0.78 21.78 4.89
C ASP A 72 -2.12 21.76 5.63
N GLU A 73 -2.86 20.66 5.44
CA GLU A 73 -4.17 20.41 6.02
C GLU A 73 -4.15 19.10 6.82
N PRO A 74 -4.89 19.00 7.94
CA PRO A 74 -5.00 17.76 8.67
C PRO A 74 -5.73 16.69 7.83
N PRO A 75 -5.43 15.38 8.02
CA PRO A 75 -6.15 14.32 7.35
C PRO A 75 -7.67 14.36 7.64
N THR A 76 -8.47 14.17 6.60
CA THR A 76 -9.94 14.19 6.67
C THR A 76 -10.51 12.78 6.53
N GLU A 77 -11.53 12.46 7.32
CA GLU A 77 -12.26 11.20 7.20
C GLU A 77 -13.02 11.13 5.87
N LEU A 78 -12.88 10.02 5.16
CA LEU A 78 -13.56 9.78 3.89
C LEU A 78 -14.67 8.76 4.08
N TRP A 79 -15.84 9.07 3.54
CA TRP A 79 -16.94 8.12 3.45
C TRP A 79 -16.87 7.40 2.10
N PHE A 80 -17.03 6.07 2.13
CA PHE A 80 -16.96 5.22 0.96
C PHE A 80 -18.14 4.25 0.97
N ASP A 81 -19.03 4.44 0.01
CA ASP A 81 -20.08 3.47 -0.29
C ASP A 81 -19.51 2.38 -1.18
N TRP A 82 -19.31 1.21 -0.58
CA TRP A 82 -18.99 0.02 -1.34
C TRP A 82 -20.28 -0.62 -1.85
N GLU A 83 -20.59 -0.41 -3.12
CA GLU A 83 -21.56 -1.22 -3.84
C GLU A 83 -20.80 -2.30 -4.61
N PRO A 84 -20.85 -3.58 -4.18
CA PRO A 84 -20.42 -4.65 -5.07
C PRO A 84 -21.33 -4.61 -6.29
N GLU A 85 -20.72 -4.54 -7.47
CA GLU A 85 -21.45 -4.65 -8.74
C GLU A 85 -22.44 -5.82 -8.66
N VAL A 86 -23.71 -5.53 -8.95
CA VAL A 86 -24.76 -6.52 -9.20
C VAL A 86 -24.32 -7.50 -10.28
#